data_AF-A0A060BVY2-F1
#
_entry.id   AF-A0A060BVY2-F1
#
_cell.length_a   1.000
_cell.length_b   1.000
_cell.length_c   1.000
_cell.angle_alpha   90.00
_cell.angle_beta   90.00
_cell.angle_gamma   90.00
#
_symmetry.space_group_name_H-M   'P 1'
#
loop_
_entity.id
_entity.type
_entity.pdbx_description
1 polymer ?
#
loop_
_entity_poly.entity_id
_entity_poly.type
_entity_poly.pdbx_seq_one_letter_code
_entity_poly.pdbx_strand_id
1 'polypeptide(L)' 'MRIALLAPLWKKVPPTKYGGTELVVANLADGLVRLGQDVTVFACGGSKSTAAIVEVIDRPLYDMMGGFR' A
#
# COMPACT_ATOMS: atom_id res chain seq x y z
N MET A 1 -12.61 -9.52 -11.78
CA MET A 1 -11.32 -10.25 -11.77
C MET A 1 -10.78 -10.24 -10.35
N ARG A 2 -9.86 -11.15 -10.01
CA ARG A 2 -9.12 -11.14 -8.74
C ARG A 2 -7.73 -10.57 -9.01
N ILE A 3 -7.38 -9.47 -8.35
CA ILE A 3 -6.18 -8.68 -8.64
C ILE A 3 -5.36 -8.55 -7.36
N ALA A 4 -4.08 -8.93 -7.42
CA ALA A 4 -3.11 -8.69 -6.37
C ALA A 4 -2.20 -7.52 -6.76
N LEU A 5 -2.11 -6.51 -5.91
CA LEU A 5 -1.16 -5.41 -6.06
C LEU A 5 -0.06 -5.55 -5.02
N LEU A 6 1.18 -5.69 -5.48
CA LEU A 6 2.37 -5.76 -4.63
C LEU A 6 2.95 -4.35 -4.49
N ALA A 7 2.74 -3.74 -3.32
CA ALA A 7 3.27 -2.41 -3.05
C ALA A 7 4.76 -2.50 -2.64
N PRO A 8 5.57 -1.48 -2.97
CA PRO A 8 6.85 -1.30 -2.30
C PRO A 8 6.65 -1.16 -0.78
N LEU A 9 7.54 -1.77 -0.01
CA LEU A 9 7.43 -1.80 1.46
C LEU A 9 8.13 -0.63 2.15
N TRP A 10 8.63 0.33 1.37
CA TRP A 10 9.39 1.48 1.88
C TRP A 10 8.51 2.47 2.64
N LYS A 11 7.30 2.73 2.14
CA LYS A 11 6.31 3.61 2.78
C LYS A 11 4.97 2.89 2.92
N LYS A 12 4.11 3.44 3.77
CA LYS A 12 2.69 3.05 3.86
C LYS A 12 2.00 3.33 2.53
N VAL A 13 0.94 2.58 2.26
CA VAL A 13 0.00 2.82 1.16
C VAL A 13 -1.32 3.32 1.77
N PRO A 14 -1.82 4.52 1.44
CA PRO A 14 -1.10 5.62 0.81
C PRO A 14 0.02 6.17 1.71
N PRO A 15 1.02 6.85 1.13
CA PRO A 15 2.14 7.39 1.89
C PRO A 15 1.74 8.68 2.63
N THR A 16 2.34 8.88 3.81
CA THR A 16 2.14 10.14 4.60
C THR A 16 2.99 11.29 4.07
N LYS A 17 4.09 10.99 3.39
CA LYS A 17 5.04 11.96 2.80
C LYS A 17 5.32 11.55 1.35
N TYR A 18 6.45 11.99 0.78
CA TYR A 18 6.89 11.55 -0.54
C TYR A 18 6.88 10.01 -0.68
N GLY A 19 6.17 9.53 -1.69
CA GLY A 19 5.97 8.12 -2.03
C GLY A 19 5.16 7.98 -3.31
N GLY A 20 5.76 8.32 -4.46
CA GLY A 20 5.02 8.36 -5.73
C GLY A 20 4.38 7.02 -6.10
N THR A 21 5.14 5.94 -5.96
CA THR A 21 4.66 4.59 -6.28
C THR A 21 3.55 4.15 -5.33
N GLU A 22 3.71 4.34 -4.02
CA GLU A 22 2.69 3.99 -3.04
C GLU A 22 1.38 4.77 -3.25
N LEU A 23 1.46 6.04 -3.69
CA LEU A 23 0.28 6.82 -4.04
C LEU A 23 -0.42 6.29 -5.30
N VAL A 24 0.35 5.87 -6.32
CA VAL A 24 -0.21 5.21 -7.51
C VAL A 24 -0.91 3.91 -7.13
N VAL A 25 -0.30 3.09 -6.28
CA VAL A 25 -0.89 1.83 -5.81
C VAL A 25 -2.20 2.10 -5.06
N ALA A 26 -2.24 3.09 -4.15
CA ALA A 26 -3.46 3.43 -3.42
C ALA A 26 -4.60 3.86 -4.37
N ASN A 27 -4.31 4.77 -5.30
CA ASN A 27 -5.32 5.25 -6.25
C ASN A 27 -5.82 4.15 -7.19
N LEU A 28 -4.91 3.28 -7.65
CA LEU A 28 -5.27 2.16 -8.51
C LEU A 28 -6.11 1.13 -7.76
N ALA A 29 -5.72 0.76 -6.53
CA ALA A 29 -6.45 -0.19 -5.70
C ALA A 29 -7.89 0.29 -5.47
N ASP A 30 -8.05 1.51 -4.96
CA ASP A 30 -9.37 2.06 -4.66
C ASP A 30 -10.20 2.27 -5.94
N GLY A 31 -9.56 2.63 -7.05
CA GLY A 31 -10.21 2.74 -8.36
C GLY A 31 -10.74 1.42 -8.89
N LEU A 32 -9.93 0.35 -8.81
CA LEU A 32 -10.33 -0.99 -9.23
C LEU A 32 -11.44 -1.56 -8.35
N VAL A 33 -11.40 -1.31 -7.03
CA VAL A 33 -12.50 -1.67 -6.13
C VAL A 33 -13.80 -0.95 -6.52
N ARG A 34 -13.75 0.35 -6.81
CA ARG A 34 -14.91 1.10 -7.30
C ARG A 34 -15.49 0.56 -8.62
N LEU A 35 -14.66 -0.08 -9.44
CA LEU A 35 -15.07 -0.77 -10.67
C LEU A 35 -15.53 -2.22 -10.43
N GLY A 36 -15.77 -2.61 -9.18
CA GLY A 36 -16.29 -3.93 -8.80
C GLY A 36 -15.28 -5.07 -8.89
N GLN A 37 -13.98 -4.77 -8.89
CA GLN A 37 -12.94 -5.80 -8.87
C GLN A 37 -12.63 -6.27 -7.44
N ASP A 38 -12.30 -7.55 -7.29
CA ASP A 38 -11.78 -8.12 -6.03
C ASP A 38 -10.27 -7.85 -5.96
N VAL A 39 -9.88 -6.90 -5.12
CA VAL A 39 -8.49 -6.40 -5.04
C VAL A 39 -7.92 -6.69 -3.66
N THR A 40 -6.72 -7.26 -3.63
CA THR A 40 -5.89 -7.38 -2.43
C THR A 40 -4.57 -6.64 -2.64
N VAL A 41 -4.20 -5.80 -1.68
CA VAL A 41 -2.93 -5.06 -1.66
C VAL A 41 -2.02 -5.68 -0.62
N PHE A 42 -0.82 -6.08 -1.05
CA PHE A 42 0.24 -6.53 -0.16
C PHE A 42 1.14 -5.33 0.14
N ALA A 43 1.18 -4.90 1.40
CA ALA A 43 1.86 -3.67 1.80
C ALA A 43 2.50 -3.80 3.18
N CYS A 44 3.25 -2.78 3.60
CA CYS A 44 3.80 -2.71 4.96
C CYS A 44 2.72 -2.31 5.97
N GLY A 45 2.98 -2.63 7.24
CA GLY A 45 2.05 -2.38 8.33
C GLY A 45 1.61 -0.93 8.49
N GLY A 46 0.33 -0.75 8.82
CA GLY A 46 -0.31 0.55 8.96
C GLY A 46 -0.73 1.20 7.62
N SER A 47 -0.64 0.46 6.51
CA SER A 47 -1.27 0.83 5.23
C SER A 47 -2.80 0.73 5.31
N LYS A 48 -3.51 1.52 4.50
CA LYS A 48 -4.97 1.62 4.44
C LYS A 48 -5.43 1.73 2.99
N SER A 49 -6.45 0.99 2.60
CA SER A 49 -7.10 1.08 1.29
C SER A 49 -8.55 0.61 1.43
N THR A 50 -9.40 0.90 0.43
CA THR A 50 -10.72 0.26 0.33
C THR A 50 -10.63 -1.19 -0.15
N ALA A 51 -9.49 -1.58 -0.73
CA ALA A 51 -9.14 -2.96 -1.03
C ALA A 51 -8.78 -3.74 0.24
N ALA A 52 -8.81 -5.08 0.17
CA ALA A 52 -8.26 -5.91 1.23
C ALA A 52 -6.75 -5.66 1.37
N ILE A 53 -6.25 -5.61 2.60
CA ILE A 53 -4.82 -5.40 2.89
C ILE A 53 -4.25 -6.69 3.49
N VAL A 54 -3.09 -7.12 2.97
CA VAL A 54 -2.22 -8.10 3.62
C VAL A 54 -0.94 -7.38 4.04
N GLU A 55 -0.73 -7.28 5.35
CA GLU A 55 0.51 -6.73 5.90
C GLU A 55 1.60 -7.79 5.81
N VAL A 56 2.63 -7.55 4.97
CA VAL A 56 3.74 -8.50 4.78
C VAL A 56 4.91 -8.25 5.72
N ILE A 57 4.99 -7.04 6.29
CA ILE A 57 5.92 -6.63 7.35
C ILE A 57 5.17 -5.73 8.33
N ASP A 58 5.61 -5.68 9.59
CA ASP A 58 4.93 -4.99 10.71
C ASP A 58 4.92 -3.46 10.59
N ARG A 59 5.90 -2.87 9.89
CA ARG A 59 6.03 -1.42 9.69
C ARG A 59 6.85 -1.12 8.43
N PRO A 60 6.82 0.13 7.90
CA PRO A 60 7.58 0.48 6.71
C PRO A 60 9.09 0.24 6.85
N LEU A 61 9.75 -0.25 5.80
CA LEU A 61 11.22 -0.45 5.79
C LEU A 61 11.96 0.85 6.10
N TYR A 62 11.41 1.99 5.68
CA TYR A 62 11.97 3.29 5.97
C TYR A 62 12.06 3.59 7.48
N ASP A 63 11.06 3.17 8.26
CA ASP A 63 11.06 3.35 9.71
C ASP A 63 12.06 2.38 10.37
N MET A 64 12.22 1.17 9.82
CA MET A 64 13.23 0.20 10.26
C MET A 64 14.67 0.69 10.04
N MET A 65 14.88 1.51 9.00
CA MET A 65 16.20 2.08 8.66
C MET A 65 16.53 3.39 9.40
N GLY A 66 15.74 3.77 10.41
CA GLY A 66 16.03 4.94 11.26
C GLY A 66 15.22 6.20 10.94
N GLY A 67 14.32 6.15 9.94
CA GLY A 67 13.40 7.24 9.63
C GLY A 67 14.06 8.50 9.08
N PHE A 68 13.27 9.59 9.01
CA PHE A 68 13.81 10.94 8.76
C PHE A 68 14.38 11.42 10.09
N ARG A 69 15.68 11.22 10.32
CA ARG A 69 16.40 12.01 11.33
C ARG A 69 16.85 13.33 10.71
#